data_AF-A0A1A8KZL1-F1
#
_entry.id   AF-A0A1A8KZL1-F1
#
_cell.length_a   1.000
_cell.length_b   1.000
_cell.length_c   1.000
_cell.angle_alpha   90.00
_cell.angle_beta   90.00
_cell.angle_gamma   90.00
#
_symmetry.space_group_name_H-M   'P 1'
#
loop_
_entity.id
_entity.type
_entity.pdbx_description
1 polymer ?
#
loop_
_entity_poly.entity_id
_entity_poly.type
_entity_poly.pdbx_seq_one_letter_code
_entity_poly.pdbx_strand_id
1 'polypeptide(L)'
;MVQSPASSLPPPRKLQFSVTPEIRKHIEEAERSMKRLAQDLDMKVTVFKHFGKNIPKANKMSPDAFIQIALQLAYYRMYRTCCATYESASLRTFRLGRTDTIRSASNSSASFVKAFDNPSKQNPEKVDLMERAVRAHQSYTAMAVSGQAIDRHLLGLKMQALEENLSVPAIFRDPAYAKALHYRLSTSQVPSKTDCVMCFGPVVPDGYGVCYNPMEDHINFAVSSFNTCEETRAADLARAVEEALLDMRRVLDQSPRSKL
;
A
#
# COMPACT_ATOMS: atom_id res chain seq x y z
N MET A 1 51.66 -20.40 2.42
CA MET A 1 51.05 -19.27 3.15
C MET A 1 50.65 -19.76 4.52
N VAL A 2 51.35 -19.32 5.57
CA VAL A 2 51.00 -19.64 6.96
C VAL A 2 49.85 -18.70 7.35
N GLN A 3 48.66 -19.24 7.59
CA GLN A 3 47.58 -18.45 8.20
C GLN A 3 48.04 -18.05 9.60
N SER A 4 48.26 -16.75 9.81
CA SER A 4 48.45 -16.21 11.16
C SER A 4 47.25 -16.61 12.02
N PRO A 5 47.46 -17.13 13.24
CA PRO A 5 46.36 -17.48 14.12
C PRO A 5 45.55 -16.22 14.37
N ALA A 6 44.23 -16.29 14.11
CA ALA A 6 43.33 -15.19 14.41
C ALA A 6 43.50 -14.82 15.89
N SER A 7 43.78 -13.54 16.16
CA SER A 7 43.92 -13.06 17.53
C SER A 7 42.63 -13.29 18.30
N SER A 8 42.74 -13.69 19.57
CA SER A 8 41.56 -13.90 20.43
C SER A 8 40.80 -12.58 20.61
N LEU A 9 39.53 -12.56 20.23
CA LEU A 9 38.64 -11.42 20.46
C LEU A 9 38.19 -11.36 21.93
N PRO A 10 37.96 -10.16 22.51
CA PRO A 10 37.41 -10.06 23.85
C PRO A 10 35.97 -10.61 23.90
N PRO A 11 35.52 -11.15 25.05
CA PRO A 11 34.16 -11.64 25.19
C PRO A 11 33.13 -10.49 25.13
N PRO A 12 31.95 -10.69 24.51
CA PRO A 12 30.86 -9.72 24.55
C PRO A 12 30.43 -9.39 25.98
N ARG A 13 30.23 -8.09 26.28
CA ARG A 13 29.81 -7.62 27.61
C ARG A 13 28.28 -7.59 27.74
N LYS A 14 27.73 -8.34 28.71
CA LYS A 14 26.30 -8.31 29.05
C LYS A 14 25.91 -6.94 29.64
N LEU A 15 24.84 -6.33 29.12
CA LEU A 15 24.22 -5.14 29.70
C LEU A 15 23.24 -5.57 30.80
N GLN A 16 23.50 -5.12 32.03
CA GLN A 16 22.69 -5.45 33.21
C GLN A 16 21.66 -4.34 33.44
N PHE A 17 20.40 -4.70 33.66
CA PHE A 17 19.33 -3.78 34.09
C PHE A 17 18.81 -4.21 35.45
N SER A 18 18.72 -3.27 36.39
CA SER A 18 18.14 -3.52 37.72
C SER A 18 16.62 -3.35 37.65
N VAL A 19 15.87 -4.42 37.90
CA VAL A 19 14.40 -4.41 37.80
C VAL A 19 13.80 -4.12 39.17
N THR A 20 13.32 -2.89 39.35
CA THR A 20 12.54 -2.48 40.55
C THR A 20 11.09 -2.97 40.47
N PRO A 21 10.31 -2.93 41.57
CA PRO A 21 8.89 -3.23 41.53
C PRO A 21 8.10 -2.35 40.53
N GLU A 22 8.48 -1.08 40.39
CA GLU A 22 7.87 -0.15 39.42
C GLU A 22 8.19 -0.56 37.97
N ILE A 23 9.46 -0.87 37.65
CA ILE A 23 9.85 -1.34 36.32
C ILE A 23 9.12 -2.66 35.99
N ARG A 24 8.98 -3.55 36.98
CA ARG A 24 8.23 -4.80 36.82
C ARG A 24 6.77 -4.54 36.42
N LYS A 25 6.10 -3.58 37.05
CA LYS A 25 4.73 -3.18 36.68
C LYS A 25 4.66 -2.68 35.23
N HIS A 26 5.60 -1.84 34.80
CA HIS A 26 5.65 -1.37 33.41
C HIS A 26 5.90 -2.52 32.41
N ILE A 27 6.73 -3.51 32.76
CA ILE A 27 6.94 -4.71 31.94
C ILE A 27 5.62 -5.48 31.77
N GLU A 28 4.87 -5.69 32.85
CA GLU A 28 3.59 -6.41 32.81
C GLU A 28 2.51 -5.65 32.01
N GLU A 29 2.48 -4.33 32.12
CA GLU A 29 1.59 -3.48 31.32
C GLU A 29 1.95 -3.54 29.82
N ALA A 30 3.23 -3.47 29.50
CA ALA A 30 3.73 -3.61 28.13
C ALA A 30 3.41 -5.00 27.55
N GLU A 31 3.54 -6.06 28.35
CA GLU A 31 3.19 -7.43 27.94
C GLU A 31 1.69 -7.54 27.62
N ARG A 32 0.82 -7.02 28.49
CA ARG A 32 -0.64 -7.00 28.23
C ARG A 32 -0.98 -6.20 26.98
N SER A 33 -0.34 -5.05 26.78
CA SER A 33 -0.52 -4.21 25.60
C SER A 33 -0.10 -4.93 24.32
N MET A 34 1.11 -5.52 24.31
CA MET A 34 1.63 -6.26 23.16
C MET A 34 0.78 -7.50 22.86
N LYS A 35 0.29 -8.22 23.88
CA LYS A 35 -0.60 -9.37 23.67
C LYS A 35 -1.89 -8.97 22.98
N ARG A 36 -2.52 -7.85 23.38
CA ARG A 36 -3.72 -7.32 22.70
C ARG A 36 -3.42 -6.96 21.26
N LEU A 37 -2.33 -6.23 21.00
CA LEU A 37 -1.94 -5.84 19.65
C LEU A 37 -1.66 -7.05 18.75
N ALA A 38 -0.94 -8.05 19.26
CA ALA A 38 -0.61 -9.27 18.52
C ALA A 38 -1.84 -10.14 18.23
N GLN A 39 -2.81 -10.19 19.15
CA GLN A 39 -4.06 -10.91 18.97
C GLN A 39 -5.01 -10.21 18.00
N ASP A 40 -4.98 -8.87 17.95
CA ASP A 40 -5.85 -8.10 17.08
C ASP A 40 -5.32 -8.00 15.63
N LEU A 41 -4.02 -8.16 15.40
CA LEU A 41 -3.47 -8.13 14.04
C LEU A 41 -3.85 -9.39 13.25
N ASP A 42 -4.58 -9.22 12.14
CA ASP A 42 -4.74 -10.24 11.09
C ASP A 42 -3.71 -9.98 9.99
N MET A 43 -2.99 -11.01 9.55
CA MET A 43 -1.91 -10.90 8.56
C MET A 43 -1.94 -12.10 7.62
N LYS A 44 -2.00 -11.81 6.32
CA LYS A 44 -1.90 -12.79 5.24
C LYS A 44 -0.75 -12.43 4.31
N VAL A 45 0.26 -13.31 4.27
CA VAL A 45 1.33 -13.26 3.27
C VAL A 45 1.02 -14.24 2.14
N THR A 46 1.12 -13.79 0.90
CA THR A 46 0.91 -14.60 -0.30
C THR A 46 2.00 -14.37 -1.33
N VAL A 47 2.31 -15.43 -2.08
CA VAL A 47 3.12 -15.35 -3.29
C VAL A 47 2.19 -15.55 -4.47
N PHE A 48 1.92 -14.49 -5.22
CA PHE A 48 1.15 -14.54 -6.45
C PHE A 48 2.04 -15.10 -7.56
N LYS A 49 1.89 -16.39 -7.88
CA LYS A 49 2.79 -17.14 -8.77
C LYS A 49 2.39 -17.14 -10.26
N HIS A 50 1.31 -16.42 -10.61
CA HIS A 50 0.74 -16.50 -11.95
C HIS A 50 1.47 -15.63 -12.97
N PHE A 51 2.03 -14.51 -12.51
CA PHE A 51 2.89 -13.60 -13.26
C PHE A 51 3.53 -12.55 -12.34
N GLY A 52 4.49 -11.80 -12.86
CA GLY A 52 5.10 -10.66 -12.18
C GLY A 52 5.09 -9.42 -13.07
N LYS A 53 6.20 -8.68 -13.07
CA LYS A 53 6.38 -7.49 -13.91
C LYS A 53 6.29 -7.79 -15.42
N ASN A 54 6.57 -9.03 -15.82
CA ASN A 54 6.56 -9.45 -17.22
C ASN A 54 5.23 -9.15 -17.94
N ILE A 55 4.08 -9.42 -17.32
CA ILE A 55 2.76 -9.26 -17.98
C ILE A 55 2.36 -7.79 -18.17
N PRO A 56 2.38 -6.91 -17.15
CA PRO A 56 2.09 -5.50 -17.35
C PRO A 56 3.06 -4.84 -18.35
N LYS A 57 4.36 -5.17 -18.29
CA LYS A 57 5.35 -4.64 -19.24
C LYS A 57 5.06 -5.06 -20.68
N ALA A 58 4.71 -6.32 -20.92
CA ALA A 58 4.34 -6.80 -22.26
C ALA A 58 3.14 -6.03 -22.84
N ASN A 59 2.25 -5.54 -21.99
CA ASN A 59 1.09 -4.73 -22.35
C ASN A 59 1.36 -3.21 -22.37
N LYS A 60 2.63 -2.79 -22.23
CA LYS A 60 3.07 -1.39 -22.13
C LYS A 60 2.44 -0.64 -20.95
N MET A 61 2.28 -1.33 -19.82
CA MET A 61 1.75 -0.78 -18.57
C MET A 61 2.81 -0.78 -17.47
N SER A 62 2.77 0.21 -16.57
CA SER A 62 3.56 0.18 -15.35
C SER A 62 3.09 -0.97 -14.46
N PRO A 63 3.99 -1.88 -14.02
CA PRO A 63 3.61 -2.97 -13.12
C PRO A 63 3.02 -2.48 -11.80
N ASP A 64 3.54 -1.39 -11.27
CA ASP A 64 3.08 -0.79 -10.02
C ASP A 64 1.64 -0.25 -10.15
N ALA A 65 1.41 0.57 -11.19
CA ALA A 65 0.07 1.08 -11.49
C ALA A 65 -0.93 -0.05 -11.77
N PHE A 66 -0.50 -1.13 -12.44
CA PHE A 66 -1.35 -2.30 -12.69
C PHE A 66 -1.78 -2.97 -11.37
N ILE A 67 -0.86 -3.16 -10.43
CA ILE A 67 -1.15 -3.72 -9.09
C ILE A 67 -2.08 -2.79 -8.30
N GLN A 68 -1.82 -1.49 -8.32
CA GLN A 68 -2.66 -0.49 -7.66
C GLN A 68 -4.10 -0.49 -8.20
N ILE A 69 -4.27 -0.59 -9.51
CA ILE A 69 -5.61 -0.71 -10.12
C ILE A 69 -6.28 -2.05 -9.78
N ALA A 70 -5.52 -3.15 -9.67
CA ALA A 70 -6.06 -4.42 -9.19
C ALA A 70 -6.53 -4.35 -7.73
N LEU A 71 -5.80 -3.65 -6.86
CA LEU A 71 -6.21 -3.38 -5.48
C LEU A 71 -7.52 -2.58 -5.42
N GLN A 72 -7.69 -1.57 -6.29
CA GLN A 72 -8.95 -0.82 -6.37
C GLN A 72 -10.12 -1.71 -6.82
N LEU A 73 -9.90 -2.60 -7.80
CA LEU A 73 -10.91 -3.54 -8.26
C LEU A 73 -11.30 -4.55 -7.17
N ALA A 74 -10.31 -5.13 -6.50
CA ALA A 74 -10.52 -6.06 -5.39
C ALA A 74 -11.35 -5.43 -4.27
N TYR A 75 -10.98 -4.21 -3.84
CA TYR A 75 -11.71 -3.48 -2.82
C TYR A 75 -13.15 -3.16 -3.25
N TYR A 76 -13.34 -2.68 -4.49
CA TYR A 76 -14.67 -2.36 -4.99
C TYR A 76 -15.56 -3.61 -5.11
N ARG A 77 -15.00 -4.78 -5.44
CA ARG A 77 -15.74 -6.06 -5.45
C ARG A 77 -16.24 -6.46 -4.08
N MET A 78 -15.40 -6.28 -3.05
CA MET A 78 -15.75 -6.61 -1.66
C MET A 78 -16.77 -5.64 -1.08
N TYR A 79 -16.57 -4.34 -1.27
CA TYR A 79 -17.30 -3.30 -0.52
C TYR A 79 -18.30 -2.49 -1.35
N ARG A 80 -18.32 -2.66 -2.67
CA ARG A 80 -19.19 -1.91 -3.61
C ARG A 80 -19.06 -0.38 -3.50
N THR A 81 -17.92 0.08 -2.99
CA THR A 81 -17.58 1.50 -2.85
C THR A 81 -16.08 1.70 -3.03
N CYS A 82 -15.68 2.92 -3.37
CA CYS A 82 -14.27 3.32 -3.36
C CYS A 82 -13.91 3.87 -1.97
N CYS A 83 -12.65 3.74 -1.57
CA CYS A 83 -12.14 4.29 -0.32
C CYS A 83 -10.98 5.24 -0.56
N ALA A 84 -10.62 6.06 0.44
CA ALA A 84 -9.35 6.75 0.42
C ALA A 84 -8.21 5.72 0.43
N THR A 85 -7.30 5.82 -0.54
CA THR A 85 -6.16 4.92 -0.69
C THR A 85 -4.88 5.73 -0.67
N TYR A 86 -3.97 5.34 0.22
CA TYR A 86 -2.62 5.87 0.31
C TYR A 86 -1.66 4.92 -0.40
N GLU A 87 -0.76 5.49 -1.18
CA GLU A 87 0.49 4.84 -1.60
C GLU A 87 1.68 5.77 -1.37
N SER A 88 2.79 5.22 -0.91
CA SER A 88 4.02 5.98 -0.64
C SER A 88 4.74 6.38 -1.93
N ALA A 89 4.86 7.69 -2.21
CA ALA A 89 5.79 8.23 -3.20
C ALA A 89 7.11 8.62 -2.54
N SER A 90 8.24 8.23 -3.11
CA SER A 90 9.56 8.69 -2.66
C SER A 90 9.88 10.09 -3.18
N LEU A 91 10.24 11.01 -2.27
CA LEU A 91 10.70 12.37 -2.60
C LEU A 91 12.23 12.51 -2.59
N ARG A 92 12.98 11.40 -2.66
CA ARG A 92 14.45 11.38 -2.54
C ARG A 92 15.22 12.15 -3.62
N THR A 93 14.53 12.63 -4.66
CA THR A 93 15.07 13.59 -5.64
C THR A 93 15.33 14.97 -5.01
N PHE A 94 14.64 15.31 -3.93
CA PHE A 94 14.82 16.51 -3.15
C PHE A 94 15.74 16.27 -1.94
N ARG A 95 16.48 17.31 -1.53
CA ARG A 95 17.33 17.27 -0.33
C ARG A 95 16.49 16.92 0.90
N LEU A 96 16.92 15.91 1.66
CA LEU A 96 16.21 15.35 2.83
C LEU A 96 14.81 14.80 2.52
N GLY A 97 14.48 14.62 1.24
CA GLY A 97 13.17 14.15 0.81
C GLY A 97 12.84 12.77 1.37
N ARG A 98 11.67 12.67 1.99
CA ARG A 98 11.09 11.42 2.52
C ARG A 98 10.01 10.92 1.58
N THR A 99 8.75 11.20 1.89
CA THR A 99 7.62 10.73 1.10
C THR A 99 6.52 11.76 0.92
N ASP A 100 5.81 11.65 -0.20
CA ASP A 100 4.46 12.19 -0.39
C ASP A 100 3.46 11.04 -0.61
N THR A 101 2.20 11.37 -0.89
CA THR A 101 1.10 10.44 -1.07
C THR A 101 0.68 10.38 -2.53
N ILE A 102 0.63 9.16 -3.08
CA ILE A 102 -0.12 8.84 -4.29
C ILE A 102 -1.52 8.43 -3.87
N ARG A 103 -2.54 9.01 -4.50
CA ARG A 103 -3.96 8.69 -4.24
C ARG A 103 -4.48 7.75 -5.32
N SER A 104 -4.45 6.44 -5.05
CA SER A 104 -4.82 5.42 -6.04
C SER A 104 -6.31 5.41 -6.40
N ALA A 105 -7.16 5.87 -5.47
CA ALA A 105 -8.58 6.10 -5.73
C ALA A 105 -8.77 7.42 -6.49
N SER A 106 -9.21 7.32 -7.74
CA SER A 106 -9.38 8.43 -8.68
C SER A 106 -10.66 8.25 -9.49
N ASN A 107 -11.07 9.27 -10.25
CA ASN A 107 -12.21 9.15 -11.15
C ASN A 107 -12.00 8.05 -12.21
N SER A 108 -10.76 7.89 -12.70
CA SER A 108 -10.42 6.86 -13.69
C SER A 108 -10.47 5.45 -13.09
N SER A 109 -9.92 5.24 -11.89
CA SER A 109 -10.02 3.94 -11.22
C SER A 109 -11.46 3.63 -10.83
N ALA A 110 -12.23 4.61 -10.33
CA ALA A 110 -13.65 4.43 -10.03
C ALA A 110 -14.48 4.05 -11.27
N SER A 111 -14.20 4.68 -12.42
CA SER A 111 -14.87 4.35 -13.68
C SER A 111 -14.56 2.94 -14.16
N PHE A 112 -13.29 2.53 -14.05
CA PHE A 112 -12.83 1.18 -14.39
C PHE A 112 -13.50 0.12 -13.51
N VAL A 113 -13.42 0.25 -12.18
CA VAL A 113 -13.95 -0.79 -11.26
C VAL A 113 -15.47 -0.93 -11.33
N LYS A 114 -16.19 0.16 -11.61
CA LYS A 114 -17.64 0.15 -11.83
C LYS A 114 -18.04 -0.56 -13.13
N ALA A 115 -17.21 -0.47 -14.16
CA ALA A 115 -17.47 -1.08 -15.47
C ALA A 115 -17.01 -2.53 -15.58
N PHE A 116 -15.97 -2.93 -14.83
CA PHE A 116 -15.29 -4.20 -15.02
C PHE A 116 -16.21 -5.42 -14.85
N ASP A 117 -17.03 -5.43 -13.80
CA ASP A 117 -17.98 -6.51 -13.51
C ASP A 117 -19.40 -6.22 -14.06
N ASN A 118 -19.59 -5.13 -14.80
CA ASN A 118 -20.89 -4.84 -15.40
C ASN A 118 -21.10 -5.75 -16.64
N PRO A 119 -22.16 -6.59 -16.67
CA PRO A 119 -22.41 -7.50 -17.78
C PRO A 119 -22.77 -6.79 -19.08
N SER A 120 -23.20 -5.52 -19.03
CA SER A 120 -23.50 -4.71 -20.22
C SER A 120 -22.25 -4.16 -20.91
N LYS A 121 -21.06 -4.32 -20.31
CA LYS A 121 -19.80 -3.77 -20.80
C LYS A 121 -18.99 -4.84 -21.52
N GLN A 122 -18.54 -4.55 -22.73
CA GLN A 122 -17.73 -5.46 -23.52
C GLN A 122 -16.26 -5.40 -23.11
N ASN A 123 -15.51 -6.48 -23.33
CA ASN A 123 -14.08 -6.54 -22.96
C ASN A 123 -13.24 -5.40 -23.54
N PRO A 124 -13.40 -4.95 -24.80
CA PRO A 124 -12.64 -3.80 -25.32
C PRO A 124 -12.86 -2.51 -24.52
N GLU A 125 -14.10 -2.26 -24.08
CA GLU A 125 -14.41 -1.09 -23.24
C GLU A 125 -13.77 -1.22 -21.85
N LYS A 126 -13.77 -2.43 -21.27
CA LYS A 126 -13.10 -2.70 -19.99
C LYS A 126 -11.59 -2.50 -20.09
N VAL A 127 -10.97 -2.92 -21.20
CA VAL A 127 -9.53 -2.69 -21.45
C VAL A 127 -9.24 -1.21 -21.58
N ASP A 128 -10.01 -0.46 -22.37
CA ASP A 128 -9.80 0.98 -22.52
C ASP A 128 -9.92 1.73 -21.17
N LEU A 129 -10.91 1.38 -20.34
CA LEU A 129 -11.04 1.94 -18.99
C LEU A 129 -9.88 1.54 -18.07
N MET A 130 -9.41 0.29 -18.16
CA MET A 130 -8.24 -0.19 -17.41
C MET A 130 -6.99 0.61 -17.78
N GLU A 131 -6.74 0.78 -19.08
CA GLU A 131 -5.60 1.54 -19.57
C GLU A 131 -5.65 3.00 -19.12
N ARG A 132 -6.83 3.63 -19.15
CA ARG A 132 -7.03 4.99 -18.63
C ARG A 132 -6.74 5.07 -17.14
N ALA A 133 -7.20 4.09 -16.36
CA ALA A 133 -6.93 4.04 -14.92
C ALA A 133 -5.44 3.86 -14.61
N VAL A 134 -4.77 2.94 -15.32
CA VAL A 134 -3.32 2.71 -15.20
C VAL A 134 -2.52 3.95 -15.59
N ARG A 135 -2.86 4.60 -16.71
CA ARG A 135 -2.21 5.84 -17.17
C ARG A 135 -2.42 7.00 -16.18
N ALA A 136 -3.64 7.16 -15.66
CA ALA A 136 -3.95 8.19 -14.68
C ALA A 136 -3.16 7.98 -13.38
N HIS A 137 -3.07 6.73 -12.91
CA HIS A 137 -2.27 6.39 -11.75
C HIS A 137 -0.78 6.69 -12.00
N GLN A 138 -0.21 6.24 -13.12
CA GLN A 138 1.18 6.52 -13.49
C GLN A 138 1.47 8.03 -13.57
N SER A 139 0.53 8.82 -14.11
CA SER A 139 0.65 10.29 -14.15
C SER A 139 0.66 10.90 -12.75
N TYR A 140 -0.18 10.41 -11.84
CA TYR A 140 -0.17 10.85 -10.44
C TYR A 140 1.12 10.44 -9.73
N THR A 141 1.63 9.23 -9.95
CA THR A 141 2.93 8.78 -9.45
C THR A 141 4.04 9.74 -9.88
N ALA A 142 4.07 10.11 -11.17
CA ALA A 142 5.06 11.05 -11.70
C ALA A 142 4.95 12.45 -11.04
N MET A 143 3.74 12.94 -10.84
CA MET A 143 3.46 14.19 -10.11
C MET A 143 3.92 14.12 -8.65
N ALA A 144 3.68 13.00 -7.97
CA ALA A 144 4.04 12.84 -6.57
C ALA A 144 5.57 12.78 -6.38
N VAL A 145 6.29 12.01 -7.19
CA VAL A 145 7.76 11.91 -7.09
C VAL A 145 8.48 13.18 -7.54
N SER A 146 7.81 14.04 -8.32
CA SER A 146 8.28 15.39 -8.67
C SER A 146 7.87 16.47 -7.65
N GLY A 147 7.31 16.09 -6.49
CA GLY A 147 6.96 17.03 -5.43
C GLY A 147 5.73 17.90 -5.72
N GLN A 148 4.86 17.44 -6.62
CA GLN A 148 3.65 18.17 -7.04
C GLN A 148 2.35 17.53 -6.51
N ALA A 149 2.43 16.51 -5.67
CA ALA A 149 1.27 15.98 -4.95
C ALA A 149 0.82 16.93 -3.83
N ILE A 150 -0.41 16.73 -3.35
CA ILE A 150 -1.08 17.71 -2.48
C ILE A 150 -0.95 17.40 -0.99
N ASP A 151 -0.71 16.15 -0.61
CA ASP A 151 -0.91 15.71 0.78
C ASP A 151 0.07 16.35 1.76
N ARG A 152 1.37 16.36 1.43
CA ARG A 152 2.35 17.06 2.28
C ARG A 152 2.22 18.57 2.21
N HIS A 153 1.79 19.12 1.08
CA HIS A 153 1.53 20.56 0.95
C HIS A 153 0.37 20.99 1.86
N LEU A 154 -0.77 20.27 1.84
CA LEU A 154 -1.91 20.53 2.71
C LEU A 154 -1.55 20.36 4.19
N LEU A 155 -0.74 19.35 4.53
CA LEU A 155 -0.20 19.22 5.88
C LEU A 155 0.64 20.45 6.27
N GLY A 156 1.54 20.89 5.38
CA GLY A 156 2.36 22.09 5.59
C GLY A 156 1.53 23.34 5.85
N LEU A 157 0.49 23.59 5.04
CA LEU A 157 -0.44 24.71 5.24
C LEU A 157 -1.16 24.64 6.59
N LYS A 158 -1.58 23.43 7.01
CA LYS A 158 -2.21 23.23 8.33
C LYS A 158 -1.21 23.50 9.46
N MET A 159 0.03 23.03 9.34
CA MET A 159 1.07 23.26 10.35
C MET A 159 1.49 24.73 10.41
N GLN A 160 1.60 25.41 9.27
CA GLN A 160 1.90 26.85 9.23
C GLN A 160 0.85 27.66 9.98
N ALA A 161 -0.44 27.37 9.78
CA ALA A 161 -1.49 28.06 10.52
C ALA A 161 -1.37 27.87 12.04
N LEU A 162 -0.93 26.69 12.49
CA LEU A 162 -0.69 26.42 13.91
C LEU A 162 0.55 27.17 14.44
N GLU A 163 1.64 27.18 13.67
CA GLU A 163 2.89 27.88 14.02
C GLU A 163 2.66 29.40 14.16
N GLU A 164 1.85 29.98 13.27
CA GLU A 164 1.47 31.39 13.29
C GLU A 164 0.36 31.72 14.31
N ASN A 165 -0.07 30.75 15.13
CA ASN A 165 -1.18 30.89 16.08
C ASN A 165 -2.50 31.38 15.43
N LEU A 166 -2.70 31.05 14.16
CA LEU A 166 -3.94 31.34 13.45
C LEU A 166 -5.00 30.28 13.77
N SER A 167 -6.27 30.66 13.63
CA SER A 167 -7.33 29.66 13.62
C SER A 167 -7.14 28.69 12.46
N VAL A 168 -7.15 27.38 12.74
CA VAL A 168 -7.08 26.35 11.69
C VAL A 168 -8.12 26.61 10.59
N PRO A 169 -7.70 26.77 9.33
CA PRO A 169 -8.61 27.05 8.21
C PRO A 169 -9.75 26.04 8.09
N ALA A 170 -10.92 26.52 7.65
CA ALA A 170 -12.15 25.73 7.60
C ALA A 170 -12.01 24.44 6.76
N ILE A 171 -11.23 24.48 5.67
CA ILE A 171 -10.95 23.30 4.84
C ILE A 171 -10.38 22.11 5.63
N PHE A 172 -9.58 22.35 6.68
CA PHE A 172 -9.00 21.29 7.49
C PHE A 172 -9.93 20.76 8.59
N ARG A 173 -11.11 21.39 8.76
CA ARG A 173 -12.20 20.95 9.63
C ARG A 173 -13.35 20.32 8.85
N ASP A 174 -13.29 20.37 7.52
CA ASP A 174 -14.29 19.80 6.64
C ASP A 174 -14.34 18.26 6.81
N PRO A 175 -15.52 17.65 7.00
CA PRO A 175 -15.69 16.19 6.97
C PRO A 175 -15.07 15.51 5.75
N ALA A 176 -15.04 16.20 4.60
CA ALA A 176 -14.39 15.70 3.39
C ALA A 176 -12.87 15.54 3.56
N TYR A 177 -12.21 16.45 4.27
CA TYR A 177 -10.78 16.35 4.57
C TYR A 177 -10.49 15.20 5.54
N ALA A 178 -11.32 15.03 6.57
CA ALA A 178 -11.22 13.88 7.47
C ALA A 178 -11.38 12.55 6.70
N LYS A 179 -12.40 12.45 5.84
CA LYS A 179 -12.62 11.27 4.99
C LYS A 179 -11.48 11.02 4.01
N ALA A 180 -10.88 12.08 3.46
CA ALA A 180 -9.77 11.97 2.52
C ALA A 180 -8.45 11.50 3.16
N LEU A 181 -8.29 11.65 4.48
CA LEU A 181 -7.14 11.18 5.25
C LEU A 181 -7.39 9.86 6.00
N HIS A 182 -8.63 9.35 5.96
CA HIS A 182 -9.00 8.07 6.56
C HIS A 182 -8.73 6.92 5.59
N TYR A 183 -7.45 6.53 5.48
CA TYR A 183 -6.98 5.57 4.48
C TYR A 183 -7.37 4.11 4.82
N ARG A 184 -8.56 3.68 4.37
CA ARG A 184 -8.96 2.26 4.49
C ARG A 184 -8.06 1.31 3.69
N LEU A 185 -7.32 1.82 2.71
CA LEU A 185 -6.20 1.09 2.10
C LEU A 185 -4.92 1.93 2.25
N SER A 186 -3.96 1.43 3.03
CA SER A 186 -2.60 1.99 3.10
C SER A 186 -1.64 1.03 2.44
N THR A 187 -0.96 1.49 1.38
CA THR A 187 -0.19 0.61 0.50
C THR A 187 1.24 1.09 0.30
N SER A 188 2.14 0.17 -0.03
CA SER A 188 3.51 0.51 -0.40
C SER A 188 4.15 -0.57 -1.28
N GLN A 189 4.76 -0.15 -2.38
CA GLN A 189 5.70 -0.98 -3.11
C GLN A 189 7.08 -0.91 -2.45
N VAL A 190 7.65 -2.06 -2.11
CA VAL A 190 9.04 -2.17 -1.63
C VAL A 190 9.81 -3.07 -2.58
N PRO A 191 10.30 -2.53 -3.72
CA PRO A 191 10.98 -3.33 -4.71
C PRO A 191 12.36 -3.77 -4.19
N SER A 192 12.63 -5.06 -4.25
CA SER A 192 13.92 -5.65 -3.89
C SER A 192 14.37 -6.65 -4.95
N LYS A 193 15.69 -6.80 -5.11
CA LYS A 193 16.26 -7.90 -5.91
C LYS A 193 16.19 -9.23 -5.15
N THR A 194 16.22 -9.16 -3.81
CA THR A 194 15.98 -10.33 -2.96
C THR A 194 14.50 -10.68 -3.02
N ASP A 195 14.21 -11.97 -3.13
CA ASP A 195 12.86 -12.50 -3.05
C ASP A 195 12.34 -12.40 -1.60
N CYS A 196 11.87 -11.21 -1.23
CA CYS A 196 11.36 -10.88 0.08
C CYS A 196 10.11 -10.00 -0.01
N VAL A 197 9.45 -9.79 1.13
CA VAL A 197 8.31 -8.87 1.26
C VAL A 197 8.37 -8.18 2.62
N MET A 198 8.12 -6.87 2.63
CA MET A 198 7.92 -6.11 3.86
C MET A 198 6.44 -6.20 4.27
N CYS A 199 6.11 -5.92 5.52
CA CYS A 199 4.73 -5.83 5.98
C CYS A 199 4.57 -4.73 7.02
N PHE A 200 3.34 -4.28 7.23
CA PHE A 200 2.94 -3.32 8.26
C PHE A 200 1.44 -3.49 8.56
N GLY A 201 0.99 -3.03 9.73
CA GLY A 201 -0.43 -3.02 10.10
C GLY A 201 -1.22 -1.90 9.40
N PRO A 202 -2.56 -1.94 9.42
CA PRO A 202 -3.39 -0.84 8.93
C PRO A 202 -3.14 0.47 9.68
N VAL A 203 -3.46 1.60 9.04
CA VAL A 203 -3.33 2.95 9.63
C VAL A 203 -4.64 3.48 10.22
N VAL A 204 -5.75 2.76 10.00
CA VAL A 204 -7.07 3.02 10.58
C VAL A 204 -7.69 1.68 11.05
N PRO A 205 -8.56 1.68 12.08
CA PRO A 205 -9.13 0.44 12.62
C PRO A 205 -9.92 -0.42 11.62
N ASP A 206 -10.57 0.22 10.65
CA ASP A 206 -11.45 -0.38 9.63
C ASP A 206 -10.79 -0.48 8.24
N GLY A 207 -9.47 -0.59 8.21
CA GLY A 207 -8.67 -0.57 7.00
C GLY A 207 -7.71 -1.74 6.85
N TYR A 208 -6.88 -1.66 5.80
CA TYR A 208 -5.85 -2.63 5.49
C TYR A 208 -4.48 -1.98 5.33
N GLY A 209 -3.44 -2.71 5.71
CA GLY A 209 -2.07 -2.48 5.26
C GLY A 209 -1.71 -3.45 4.14
N VAL A 210 -1.24 -2.95 2.99
CA VAL A 210 -0.84 -3.80 1.86
C VAL A 210 0.56 -3.43 1.38
N CYS A 211 1.49 -4.35 1.50
CA CYS A 211 2.84 -4.18 0.99
C CYS A 211 3.12 -5.22 -0.09
N TYR A 212 3.86 -4.85 -1.14
CA TYR A 212 4.18 -5.78 -2.21
C TYR A 212 5.58 -5.57 -2.82
N ASN A 213 6.16 -6.67 -3.31
CA ASN A 213 7.42 -6.69 -4.04
C ASN A 213 7.22 -7.41 -5.39
N PRO A 214 7.13 -6.66 -6.51
CA PRO A 214 6.97 -7.26 -7.83
C PRO A 214 8.29 -7.82 -8.38
N MET A 215 8.35 -9.14 -8.46
CA MET A 215 9.42 -9.89 -9.11
C MET A 215 9.11 -10.03 -10.61
N GLU A 216 9.98 -10.69 -11.39
CA GLU A 216 9.77 -10.74 -12.84
C GLU A 216 8.59 -11.64 -13.23
N ASP A 217 8.42 -12.77 -12.55
CA ASP A 217 7.44 -13.83 -12.84
C ASP A 217 6.43 -14.09 -11.70
N HIS A 218 6.58 -13.43 -10.55
CA HIS A 218 5.65 -13.50 -9.43
C HIS A 218 5.59 -12.16 -8.67
N ILE A 219 4.68 -12.04 -7.71
CA ILE A 219 4.56 -10.87 -6.83
C ILE A 219 4.38 -11.36 -5.39
N ASN A 220 5.22 -10.88 -4.48
CA ASN A 220 5.01 -11.13 -3.05
C ASN A 220 4.09 -10.06 -2.48
N PHE A 221 3.05 -10.47 -1.75
CA PHE A 221 2.12 -9.59 -1.04
C PHE A 221 2.13 -9.89 0.46
N ALA A 222 2.02 -8.85 1.26
CA ALA A 222 1.63 -8.92 2.66
C ALA A 222 0.41 -8.01 2.86
N VAL A 223 -0.70 -8.60 3.29
CA VAL A 223 -1.96 -7.92 3.57
C VAL A 223 -2.24 -8.03 5.07
N SER A 224 -2.59 -6.94 5.72
CA SER A 224 -2.97 -6.90 7.13
C SER A 224 -4.31 -6.21 7.35
N SER A 225 -5.01 -6.59 8.40
CA SER A 225 -6.23 -5.95 8.93
C SER A 225 -6.27 -6.09 10.45
N PHE A 226 -7.32 -5.59 11.10
CA PHE A 226 -7.55 -5.81 12.53
C PHE A 226 -8.77 -6.71 12.76
N ASN A 227 -8.64 -7.72 13.62
CA ASN A 227 -9.70 -8.68 13.96
C ASN A 227 -10.89 -8.02 14.66
N THR A 228 -10.66 -6.90 15.35
CA THR A 228 -11.70 -6.06 15.97
C THR A 228 -12.64 -5.42 14.95
N CYS A 229 -12.25 -5.31 13.68
CA CYS A 229 -13.13 -4.85 12.61
C CYS A 229 -13.72 -6.04 11.85
N GLU A 230 -14.98 -6.37 12.15
CA GLU A 230 -15.70 -7.50 11.53
C GLU A 230 -15.84 -7.38 10.00
N GLU A 231 -15.77 -6.16 9.45
CA GLU A 231 -15.82 -5.92 8.01
C GLU A 231 -14.52 -6.30 7.29
N THR A 232 -13.37 -6.30 7.98
CA THR A 232 -12.07 -6.48 7.34
C THR A 232 -11.45 -7.83 7.66
N ARG A 233 -11.02 -8.55 6.62
CA ARG A 233 -10.26 -9.80 6.75
C ARG A 233 -9.13 -9.83 5.72
N ALA A 234 -7.89 -9.99 6.17
CA ALA A 234 -6.69 -9.92 5.34
C ALA A 234 -6.69 -11.03 4.28
N ALA A 235 -7.13 -12.23 4.66
CA ALA A 235 -7.23 -13.37 3.75
C ALA A 235 -8.23 -13.15 2.61
N ASP A 236 -9.33 -12.44 2.86
CA ASP A 236 -10.35 -12.18 1.84
C ASP A 236 -9.88 -11.11 0.85
N LEU A 237 -9.25 -10.04 1.34
CA LEU A 237 -8.65 -9.04 0.45
C LEU A 237 -7.51 -9.65 -0.37
N ALA A 238 -6.65 -10.47 0.23
CA ALA A 238 -5.57 -11.14 -0.52
C ALA A 238 -6.12 -12.01 -1.66
N ARG A 239 -7.22 -12.75 -1.43
CA ARG A 239 -7.91 -13.55 -2.45
C ARG A 239 -8.52 -12.66 -3.54
N ALA A 240 -9.21 -11.59 -3.14
CA ALA A 240 -9.83 -10.65 -4.08
C ALA A 240 -8.78 -9.95 -4.97
N VAL A 241 -7.58 -9.66 -4.45
CA VAL A 241 -6.46 -9.11 -5.22
C VAL A 241 -5.91 -10.11 -6.22
N GLU A 242 -5.73 -11.37 -5.83
CA GLU A 242 -5.33 -12.44 -6.74
C GLU A 242 -6.34 -12.60 -7.89
N GLU A 243 -7.63 -12.68 -7.57
CA GLU A 243 -8.71 -12.76 -8.55
C GLU A 243 -8.74 -11.53 -9.48
N ALA A 244 -8.60 -10.32 -8.93
CA ALA A 244 -8.57 -9.09 -9.70
C ALA A 244 -7.38 -9.06 -10.69
N LEU A 245 -6.18 -9.45 -10.25
CA LEU A 245 -4.99 -9.53 -11.11
C LEU A 245 -5.18 -10.54 -12.25
N LEU A 246 -5.73 -11.72 -11.94
CA LEU A 246 -6.01 -12.76 -12.93
C LEU A 246 -7.06 -12.32 -13.95
N ASP A 247 -8.14 -11.69 -13.48
CA ASP A 247 -9.21 -11.23 -14.36
C ASP A 247 -8.76 -10.06 -15.24
N MET A 248 -7.98 -9.13 -14.70
CA MET A 248 -7.39 -8.03 -15.47
C MET A 248 -6.51 -8.57 -16.61
N ARG A 249 -5.66 -9.57 -16.31
CA ARG A 249 -4.88 -10.27 -17.34
C ARG A 249 -5.79 -10.95 -18.36
N ARG A 250 -6.81 -11.70 -17.91
CA ARG A 250 -7.73 -12.42 -18.82
C ARG A 250 -8.40 -11.48 -19.82
N VAL A 251 -8.85 -10.31 -19.38
CA VAL A 251 -9.50 -9.33 -20.24
C VAL A 251 -8.52 -8.72 -21.26
N LEU A 252 -7.25 -8.53 -20.89
CA LEU A 252 -6.19 -8.13 -21.83
C LEU A 252 -5.93 -9.21 -22.89
N ASP A 253 -5.81 -10.48 -22.47
CA ASP A 253 -5.55 -11.61 -23.37
C ASP A 253 -6.72 -11.84 -24.36
N GLN A 254 -7.96 -11.58 -23.93
CA GLN A 254 -9.17 -11.70 -24.74
C GLN A 254 -9.47 -10.48 -25.62
N SER A 255 -8.70 -9.40 -25.49
CA SER A 255 -8.86 -8.19 -26.30
C SER A 255 -7.50 -7.70 -26.80
N PRO A 256 -6.80 -8.54 -27.60
CA PRO A 256 -5.48 -8.19 -28.10
C PRO A 256 -5.56 -6.93 -28.96
N ARG A 257 -4.58 -6.04 -28.80
CA ARG A 257 -4.47 -4.85 -29.63
C ARG A 257 -4.36 -5.27 -31.10
N SER A 258 -5.15 -4.62 -31.96
CA SER A 258 -4.99 -4.77 -33.41
C SER A 258 -3.54 -4.44 -33.77
N LYS A 259 -2.86 -5.36 -34.46
CA LYS A 259 -1.51 -5.13 -34.98
C LYS A 259 -1.66 -4.15 -36.15
N LEU A 260 -1.51 -2.85 -35.87
CA LEU A 260 -1.20 -1.82 -36.87
C LEU A 260 0.31 -1.75 -37.05
#